data_AF-A0A662A4X1-F1
#
_entry.id   AF-A0A662A4X1-F1
#
_cell.length_a   1.000
_cell.length_b   1.000
_cell.length_c   1.000
_cell.angle_alpha   90.00
_cell.angle_beta   90.00
_cell.angle_gamma   90.00
#
_symmetry.space_group_name_H-M   'P 1'
#
loop_
_entity.id
_entity.type
_entity.pdbx_description
1 polymer ?
#
loop_
_entity_poly.entity_id
_entity_poly.type
_entity_poly.pdbx_seq_one_letter_code
_entity_poly.pdbx_strand_id
1 'polypeptide(L)'
;MQEEGFYFPIHLGVTEAGDGEDGRIKSAAGIATLLCEGIGDTIRVSLTEEPELEIPVAKMIADQFEVDKISKITNSNNPKEKSIVDPFIYTRRKTASLPILRTTHGNKVSAIGDGQVPVVFVSTKSNTEFKMQWDESFHPDFIIQKEGKTAFKEVGFDPVFIDGGYFEYHKHYLLKAIQGKSNFNPLLIIESKDRGPIEQTRGIIYHLIENNNLTPVIIKRKYTGLTDDEFIIKATSDLSNLLIDGLIDGIWIESDKQNMETICRVSFGILQSTGDRSFKTDYIACPSCGRTLFNIQDTLAKIKLRTSHLKGLKIGVMGCIVNGPGEMADAHFGYVGTGSGKISLYKSNRLVKKNINEDKAVDELISLIKENGLWQEQ
;
A
#
# COMPACT_ATOMS: atom_id res chain seq x y z
N MET A 1 -4.91 -28.53 -8.60
CA MET A 1 -6.32 -28.58 -8.17
C MET A 1 -7.24 -28.91 -9.35
N GLN A 2 -7.35 -28.06 -10.36
CA GLN A 2 -8.19 -28.31 -11.54
C GLN A 2 -7.75 -29.56 -12.34
N GLU A 3 -6.45 -29.73 -12.60
CA GLU A 3 -5.93 -30.93 -13.30
C GLU A 3 -6.22 -32.23 -12.54
N GLU A 4 -6.27 -32.16 -11.20
CA GLU A 4 -6.54 -33.28 -10.31
C GLU A 4 -8.04 -33.45 -10.00
N GLY A 5 -8.92 -32.62 -10.58
CA GLY A 5 -10.37 -32.66 -10.33
C GLY A 5 -10.79 -32.25 -8.90
N PHE A 6 -9.91 -31.60 -8.14
CA PHE A 6 -10.19 -31.14 -6.78
C PHE A 6 -10.67 -29.69 -6.75
N TYR A 7 -11.85 -29.46 -6.15
CA TYR A 7 -12.47 -28.16 -5.97
C TYR A 7 -12.63 -27.87 -4.47
N PHE A 8 -11.56 -27.41 -3.83
CA PHE A 8 -11.61 -26.96 -2.44
C PHE A 8 -11.74 -25.43 -2.39
N PRO A 9 -12.54 -24.88 -1.47
CA PRO A 9 -12.58 -23.44 -1.24
C PRO A 9 -11.19 -22.89 -0.89
N ILE A 10 -10.81 -21.78 -1.52
CA ILE A 10 -9.59 -21.04 -1.22
C ILE A 10 -9.88 -20.09 -0.06
N HIS A 11 -9.15 -20.24 1.03
CA HIS A 11 -9.21 -19.35 2.18
C HIS A 11 -8.09 -18.32 2.11
N LEU A 12 -8.44 -17.04 2.17
CA LEU A 12 -7.50 -15.93 2.21
C LEU A 12 -7.39 -15.35 3.60
N GLY A 13 -6.18 -14.98 3.99
CA GLY A 13 -5.94 -14.22 5.21
C GLY A 13 -4.52 -13.69 5.22
N VAL A 14 -4.35 -12.56 5.89
CA VAL A 14 -3.03 -11.97 6.14
C VAL A 14 -2.63 -12.34 7.57
N THR A 15 -1.40 -12.83 7.74
CA THR A 15 -0.86 -13.20 9.06
C THR A 15 -0.41 -11.98 9.86
N GLU A 16 -0.15 -10.87 9.16
CA GLU A 16 0.29 -9.60 9.72
C GLU A 16 -0.89 -8.74 10.15
N ALA A 17 -1.15 -8.74 11.45
CA ALA A 17 -2.37 -8.22 12.03
C ALA A 17 -2.18 -6.79 12.57
N GLY A 18 -1.60 -5.84 11.84
CA GLY A 18 -1.40 -4.48 12.37
C GLY A 18 -2.60 -3.90 13.16
N ASP A 19 -2.37 -2.95 14.07
CA ASP A 19 -3.44 -2.25 14.80
C ASP A 19 -3.97 -1.06 14.00
N GLY A 20 -5.26 -0.75 14.20
CA GLY A 20 -5.88 0.47 13.70
C GLY A 20 -5.85 0.57 12.18
N GLU A 21 -5.41 1.73 11.68
CA GLU A 21 -5.29 1.97 10.25
C GLU A 21 -4.28 1.05 9.57
N ASP A 22 -3.13 0.78 10.19
CA ASP A 22 -2.08 -0.06 9.59
C ASP A 22 -2.60 -1.48 9.32
N GLY A 23 -3.38 -2.03 10.26
CA GLY A 23 -4.02 -3.34 10.12
C GLY A 23 -5.04 -3.41 8.99
N ARG A 24 -5.88 -2.37 8.88
CA ARG A 24 -6.89 -2.23 7.82
C ARG A 24 -6.24 -2.14 6.45
N ILE A 25 -5.20 -1.31 6.30
CA ILE A 25 -4.44 -1.18 5.05
C ILE A 25 -3.80 -2.53 4.68
N LYS A 26 -3.04 -3.16 5.58
CA LYS A 26 -2.37 -4.44 5.29
C LYS A 26 -3.36 -5.55 4.92
N SER A 27 -4.47 -5.63 5.65
CA SER A 27 -5.55 -6.59 5.36
C SER A 27 -6.16 -6.35 3.99
N ALA A 28 -6.51 -5.10 3.65
CA ALA A 28 -7.06 -4.78 2.33
C ALA A 28 -6.04 -5.00 1.21
N ALA A 29 -4.78 -4.59 1.39
CA ALA A 29 -3.74 -4.74 0.39
C ALA A 29 -3.48 -6.21 0.04
N GLY A 30 -3.45 -7.11 1.05
CA GLY A 30 -3.25 -8.54 0.82
C GLY A 30 -4.50 -9.28 0.34
N ILE A 31 -5.66 -9.02 0.94
CA ILE A 31 -6.89 -9.78 0.67
C ILE A 31 -7.61 -9.25 -0.57
N ALA A 32 -7.85 -7.94 -0.66
CA ALA A 32 -8.65 -7.35 -1.73
C ALA A 32 -7.96 -7.51 -3.10
N THR A 33 -6.62 -7.52 -3.13
CA THR A 33 -5.85 -7.78 -4.35
C THR A 33 -6.18 -9.14 -4.96
N LEU A 34 -6.20 -10.20 -4.14
CA LEU A 34 -6.54 -11.55 -4.61
C LEU A 34 -8.03 -11.66 -4.98
N LEU A 35 -8.91 -11.05 -4.20
CA LEU A 35 -10.36 -11.03 -4.51
C LEU A 35 -10.65 -10.28 -5.82
N CYS A 36 -9.93 -9.20 -6.13
CA CYS A 36 -10.01 -8.50 -7.42
C CYS A 36 -9.72 -9.43 -8.60
N GLU A 37 -8.81 -10.39 -8.43
CA GLU A 37 -8.46 -11.38 -9.45
C GLU A 37 -9.40 -12.59 -9.47
N GLY A 38 -10.43 -12.60 -8.62
CA GLY A 38 -11.36 -13.71 -8.49
C GLY A 38 -10.79 -14.91 -7.73
N ILE A 39 -9.71 -14.70 -6.96
CA ILE A 39 -9.08 -15.71 -6.12
C ILE A 39 -9.59 -15.54 -4.69
N GLY A 40 -10.16 -16.59 -4.11
CA GLY A 40 -10.63 -16.61 -2.73
C GLY A 40 -12.15 -16.79 -2.58
N ASP A 41 -12.53 -17.77 -1.78
CA ASP A 41 -13.92 -18.10 -1.46
C ASP A 41 -14.31 -17.64 -0.05
N THR A 42 -13.34 -17.61 0.85
CA THR A 42 -13.51 -17.18 2.24
C THR A 42 -12.35 -16.31 2.65
N ILE A 43 -12.58 -15.37 3.57
CA ILE A 43 -11.55 -14.46 4.06
C ILE A 43 -11.48 -14.48 5.58
N ARG A 44 -10.29 -14.22 6.12
CA ARG A 44 -10.05 -13.91 7.53
C ARG A 44 -9.23 -12.63 7.62
N VAL A 45 -9.77 -11.65 8.32
CA VAL A 45 -9.02 -10.48 8.77
C VAL A 45 -8.49 -10.78 10.16
N SER A 46 -7.26 -10.33 10.44
CA SER A 46 -6.65 -10.44 11.76
C SER A 46 -6.12 -9.08 12.15
N LEU A 47 -6.43 -8.59 13.35
CA LEU A 47 -5.98 -7.28 13.86
C LEU A 47 -5.36 -7.45 15.25
N THR A 48 -4.36 -6.64 15.60
CA THR A 48 -3.83 -6.48 16.95
C THR A 48 -4.71 -5.48 17.70
N GLU A 49 -6.01 -5.78 17.72
CA GLU A 49 -7.06 -5.02 18.38
C GLU A 49 -8.03 -6.01 19.06
N GLU A 50 -9.16 -5.52 19.56
CA GLU A 50 -10.23 -6.37 20.07
C GLU A 50 -10.87 -7.19 18.93
N PRO A 51 -11.13 -8.50 19.12
CA PRO A 51 -11.59 -9.40 18.05
C PRO A 51 -12.89 -8.97 17.37
N GLU A 52 -13.75 -8.21 18.05
CA GLU A 52 -15.01 -7.70 17.50
C GLU A 52 -14.80 -6.74 16.32
N LEU A 53 -13.59 -6.15 16.20
CA LEU A 53 -13.23 -5.22 15.13
C LEU A 53 -12.78 -5.93 13.84
N GLU A 54 -12.44 -7.22 13.89
CA GLU A 54 -11.99 -7.97 12.70
C GLU A 54 -13.14 -8.20 11.69
N ILE A 55 -14.34 -8.52 12.19
CA ILE A 55 -15.50 -8.85 11.35
C ILE A 55 -16.01 -7.65 10.53
N PRO A 56 -16.19 -6.43 11.11
CA PRO A 56 -16.54 -5.25 10.34
C PRO A 56 -15.58 -5.00 9.18
N VAL A 57 -14.27 -5.10 9.42
CA VAL A 57 -13.24 -4.90 8.37
C VAL A 57 -13.34 -5.98 7.30
N ALA A 58 -13.51 -7.25 7.69
CA ALA A 58 -13.70 -8.34 6.74
C ALA A 58 -14.92 -8.10 5.83
N LYS A 59 -16.05 -7.67 6.41
CA LYS A 59 -17.25 -7.32 5.63
C LYS A 59 -17.01 -6.18 4.66
N MET A 60 -16.38 -5.08 5.11
CA MET A 60 -16.04 -3.95 4.23
C MET A 60 -15.16 -4.39 3.05
N ILE A 61 -14.24 -5.33 3.25
CA ILE A 61 -13.45 -5.89 2.15
C ILE A 61 -14.34 -6.73 1.22
N ALA A 62 -15.12 -7.66 1.75
CA ALA A 62 -15.95 -8.58 0.95
C ALA A 62 -17.05 -7.86 0.14
N ASP A 63 -17.74 -6.89 0.75
CA ASP A 63 -18.87 -6.16 0.16
C ASP A 63 -18.48 -5.39 -1.12
N GLN A 64 -17.19 -5.05 -1.26
CA GLN A 64 -16.68 -4.45 -2.50
C GLN A 64 -16.85 -5.37 -3.71
N PHE A 65 -16.76 -6.70 -3.50
CA PHE A 65 -16.71 -7.72 -4.55
C PHE A 65 -18.02 -8.49 -4.73
N GLU A 66 -18.97 -8.40 -3.78
CA GLU A 66 -20.27 -9.07 -3.92
C GLU A 66 -21.09 -8.53 -5.11
N VAL A 67 -20.96 -7.24 -5.41
CA VAL A 67 -21.72 -6.58 -6.50
C VAL A 67 -21.24 -7.02 -7.89
N ASP A 68 -19.98 -7.43 -8.04
CA ASP A 68 -19.39 -7.80 -9.34
C ASP A 68 -19.73 -9.23 -9.78
N LYS A 69 -20.30 -10.05 -8.88
CA LYS A 69 -20.76 -11.42 -9.21
C LYS A 69 -22.01 -11.44 -10.10
N ILE A 70 -22.76 -10.34 -10.20
CA ILE A 70 -24.03 -10.31 -10.98
C ILE A 70 -23.81 -9.89 -12.45
N SER A 71 -22.66 -9.29 -12.81
CA SER A 71 -22.45 -8.70 -14.15
C SER A 71 -21.45 -9.44 -15.06
N LYS A 72 -20.77 -10.51 -14.61
CA LYS A 72 -19.75 -11.22 -15.41
C LYS A 72 -19.96 -12.73 -15.53
N ILE A 73 -21.11 -13.12 -16.09
CA ILE A 73 -21.18 -14.35 -16.89
C ILE A 73 -21.60 -13.93 -18.29
N THR A 74 -20.71 -13.30 -19.03
CA THR A 74 -20.75 -13.30 -20.49
C THR A 74 -19.61 -14.20 -20.94
N ASN A 75 -19.98 -15.38 -21.44
CA ASN A 75 -19.06 -16.31 -22.11
C ASN A 75 -18.45 -15.60 -23.32
N SER A 76 -17.32 -14.93 -23.11
CA SER A 76 -16.45 -14.50 -24.18
C SER A 76 -15.52 -15.67 -24.50
N ASN A 77 -15.81 -16.37 -25.60
CA ASN A 77 -14.89 -17.30 -26.26
C ASN A 77 -13.73 -16.52 -26.91
N ASN A 78 -13.03 -15.68 -26.13
CA ASN A 78 -11.82 -15.05 -26.63
C ASN A 78 -10.67 -16.05 -26.50
N PRO A 79 -9.84 -16.21 -27.56
CA PRO A 79 -8.65 -17.04 -27.49
C PRO A 79 -7.78 -16.57 -26.31
N LYS A 80 -7.18 -17.51 -25.58
CA LYS A 80 -6.22 -17.24 -24.50
C LYS A 80 -5.09 -16.37 -25.08
N GLU A 81 -5.19 -15.05 -24.93
CA GLU A 81 -4.10 -14.15 -25.25
C GLU A 81 -2.91 -14.51 -24.36
N LYS A 82 -1.74 -14.51 -24.97
CA LYS A 82 -0.49 -14.83 -24.27
C LYS A 82 -0.25 -13.74 -23.25
N SER A 83 -0.26 -14.08 -21.96
CA SER A 83 0.02 -13.12 -20.89
C SER A 83 1.35 -12.41 -21.17
N ILE A 84 1.32 -11.07 -21.23
CA ILE A 84 2.48 -10.21 -21.45
C ILE A 84 3.37 -10.21 -20.21
N VAL A 85 2.80 -10.54 -19.05
CA VAL A 85 3.48 -10.58 -17.74
C VAL A 85 3.63 -12.03 -17.31
N ASP A 86 4.81 -12.38 -16.81
CA ASP A 86 5.04 -13.68 -16.17
C ASP A 86 4.49 -13.63 -14.73
N PRO A 87 3.48 -14.45 -14.38
CA PRO A 87 2.87 -14.42 -13.05
C PRO A 87 3.80 -14.95 -11.94
N PHE A 88 4.93 -15.57 -12.27
CA PHE A 88 5.89 -16.09 -11.31
C PHE A 88 7.09 -15.17 -11.06
N ILE A 89 7.20 -14.08 -11.82
CA ILE A 89 8.34 -13.16 -11.74
C ILE A 89 7.83 -11.72 -11.63
N TYR A 90 8.06 -11.12 -10.45
CA TYR A 90 7.83 -9.69 -10.29
C TYR A 90 8.73 -8.89 -11.23
N THR A 91 8.12 -8.08 -12.10
CA THR A 91 8.81 -7.15 -12.98
C THR A 91 8.11 -5.81 -12.94
N ARG A 92 8.74 -4.83 -12.30
CA ARG A 92 8.24 -3.46 -12.34
C ARG A 92 8.26 -2.92 -13.78
N ARG A 93 7.19 -2.24 -14.19
CA ARG A 93 7.07 -1.61 -15.50
C ARG A 93 8.21 -0.60 -15.69
N LYS A 94 8.90 -0.69 -16.82
CA LYS A 94 9.93 0.29 -17.20
C LYS A 94 9.26 1.60 -17.63
N THR A 95 9.74 2.70 -17.08
CA THR A 95 9.24 4.05 -17.35
C THR A 95 10.40 5.02 -17.54
N ALA A 96 10.16 6.09 -18.28
CA ALA A 96 11.12 7.16 -18.51
C ALA A 96 11.30 7.98 -17.25
N SER A 97 12.51 8.48 -17.02
CA SER A 97 12.80 9.37 -15.91
C SER A 97 12.30 10.78 -16.22
N LEU A 98 11.36 11.28 -15.42
CA LEU A 98 10.88 12.66 -15.49
C LEU A 98 11.50 13.47 -14.35
N PRO A 99 12.56 14.25 -14.60
CA PRO A 99 13.21 15.04 -13.56
C PRO A 99 12.28 16.15 -13.05
N ILE A 100 12.30 16.37 -11.74
CA ILE A 100 11.48 17.39 -11.08
C ILE A 100 12.25 18.71 -11.08
N LEU A 101 11.72 19.73 -11.75
CA LEU A 101 12.42 21.01 -11.92
C LEU A 101 12.33 21.93 -10.70
N ARG A 102 11.28 21.80 -9.89
CA ARG A 102 11.07 22.56 -8.64
C ARG A 102 10.38 21.70 -7.60
N THR A 103 10.93 21.61 -6.40
CA THR A 103 10.30 20.94 -5.27
C THR A 103 9.25 21.85 -4.65
N THR A 104 7.99 21.43 -4.56
CA THR A 104 7.02 22.09 -3.69
C THR A 104 7.34 21.71 -2.25
N HIS A 105 7.78 22.68 -1.43
CA HIS A 105 8.01 22.55 0.03
C HIS A 105 8.58 21.17 0.49
N GLY A 106 9.89 20.92 0.42
CA GLY A 106 10.50 19.81 1.17
C GLY A 106 10.55 18.41 0.53
N ASN A 107 10.25 18.26 -0.76
CA ASN A 107 10.40 16.97 -1.45
C ASN A 107 11.84 16.43 -1.44
N LYS A 108 11.99 15.12 -1.17
CA LYS A 108 13.24 14.37 -1.29
C LYS A 108 13.36 13.60 -2.62
N VAL A 109 12.33 13.58 -3.46
CA VAL A 109 12.32 12.84 -4.73
C VAL A 109 12.85 13.73 -5.87
N SER A 110 13.76 13.19 -6.69
CA SER A 110 14.41 13.92 -7.79
C SER A 110 13.75 13.71 -9.16
N ALA A 111 12.98 12.63 -9.33
CA ALA A 111 12.32 12.28 -10.58
C ALA A 111 11.10 11.36 -10.36
N ILE A 112 10.19 11.32 -11.34
CA ILE A 112 9.12 10.32 -11.43
C ILE A 112 9.52 9.28 -12.49
N GLY A 113 9.29 7.99 -12.22
CA GLY A 113 9.62 6.90 -13.13
C GLY A 113 11.05 6.39 -13.00
N ASP A 114 11.52 5.56 -13.95
CA ASP A 114 12.87 5.00 -14.00
C ASP A 114 13.31 4.30 -12.70
N GLY A 115 12.40 3.51 -12.14
CA GLY A 115 12.65 2.73 -10.92
C GLY A 115 12.64 3.54 -9.61
N GLN A 116 12.38 4.85 -9.64
CA GLN A 116 12.18 5.66 -8.42
C GLN A 116 10.96 5.17 -7.63
N VAL A 117 10.94 5.38 -6.31
CA VAL A 117 9.77 5.02 -5.50
C VAL A 117 8.51 5.76 -5.97
N PRO A 118 7.32 5.15 -5.92
CA PRO A 118 6.09 5.84 -6.31
C PRO A 118 5.86 7.13 -5.52
N VAL A 119 5.40 8.16 -6.23
CA VAL A 119 5.16 9.49 -5.67
C VAL A 119 3.72 9.69 -5.20
N VAL A 120 3.52 10.54 -4.20
CA VAL A 120 2.20 10.89 -3.64
C VAL A 120 1.81 12.30 -4.05
N PHE A 121 0.70 12.41 -4.77
CA PHE A 121 0.05 13.68 -5.12
C PHE A 121 -1.15 13.95 -4.23
N VAL A 122 -1.35 15.21 -3.87
CA VAL A 122 -2.56 15.70 -3.20
C VAL A 122 -3.09 16.99 -3.82
N SER A 123 -4.40 17.21 -3.69
CA SER A 123 -5.07 18.42 -4.18
C SER A 123 -5.55 19.32 -3.05
N THR A 124 -5.12 20.58 -3.01
CA THR A 124 -5.65 21.56 -2.06
C THR A 124 -6.49 22.64 -2.74
N LYS A 125 -7.53 23.09 -2.03
CA LYS A 125 -8.30 24.30 -2.37
C LYS A 125 -7.86 25.53 -1.58
N SER A 126 -7.03 25.36 -0.55
CA SER A 126 -6.71 26.41 0.40
C SER A 126 -5.24 26.81 0.35
N ASN A 127 -5.00 28.12 0.32
CA ASN A 127 -3.66 28.67 0.48
C ASN A 127 -3.07 28.42 1.89
N THR A 128 -3.89 28.14 2.90
CA THR A 128 -3.41 27.79 4.25
C THR A 128 -2.94 26.34 4.31
N GLU A 129 -3.67 25.39 3.72
CA GLU A 129 -3.27 23.99 3.61
C GLU A 129 -1.99 23.84 2.77
N PHE A 130 -1.84 24.66 1.72
CA PHE A 130 -0.62 24.70 0.92
C PHE A 130 0.64 25.10 1.72
N LYS A 131 0.45 25.86 2.81
CA LYS A 131 1.54 26.38 3.67
C LYS A 131 1.58 25.70 5.05
N MET A 132 0.86 24.60 5.23
CA MET A 132 0.81 23.90 6.49
C MET A 132 2.19 23.32 6.85
N GLN A 133 2.52 23.27 8.14
CA GLN A 133 3.65 22.46 8.60
C GLN A 133 3.23 21.00 8.60
N TRP A 134 4.01 20.16 7.93
CA TRP A 134 3.75 18.73 7.80
C TRP A 134 4.61 17.94 8.77
N ASP A 135 4.10 16.80 9.21
CA ASP A 135 4.96 15.72 9.70
C ASP A 135 5.88 15.29 8.56
N GLU A 136 7.20 15.31 8.78
CA GLU A 136 8.20 14.90 7.78
C GLU A 136 7.97 13.47 7.25
N SER A 137 7.29 12.63 8.01
CA SER A 137 7.01 11.24 7.66
C SER A 137 5.90 11.11 6.61
N PHE A 138 5.01 12.10 6.51
CA PHE A 138 3.80 12.07 5.67
C PHE A 138 3.68 13.28 4.75
N HIS A 139 4.77 13.97 4.47
CA HIS A 139 4.78 15.09 3.53
C HIS A 139 4.55 14.56 2.09
N PRO A 140 3.49 14.98 1.38
CA PRO A 140 3.23 14.54 0.01
C PRO A 140 4.31 15.06 -0.95
N ASP A 141 4.64 14.30 -1.99
CA ASP A 141 5.66 14.72 -2.96
C ASP A 141 5.14 15.82 -3.89
N PHE A 142 3.83 15.97 -4.06
CA PHE A 142 3.27 17.04 -4.88
C PHE A 142 1.97 17.58 -4.30
N ILE A 143 1.91 18.89 -4.09
CA ILE A 143 0.70 19.59 -3.65
C ILE A 143 0.19 20.43 -4.83
N ILE A 144 -0.96 20.04 -5.38
CA ILE A 144 -1.58 20.70 -6.54
C ILE A 144 -2.70 21.63 -6.07
N GLN A 145 -2.57 22.94 -6.32
CA GLN A 145 -3.68 23.88 -6.14
C GLN A 145 -4.71 23.70 -7.26
N LYS A 146 -6.02 23.78 -6.95
CA LYS A 146 -7.14 23.45 -7.88
C LYS A 146 -7.27 24.26 -9.19
N GLU A 147 -6.25 25.04 -9.57
CA GLU A 147 -6.10 25.64 -10.91
C GLU A 147 -5.11 24.87 -11.82
N GLY A 148 -4.64 23.70 -11.38
CA GLY A 148 -4.24 22.54 -12.20
C GLY A 148 -3.11 22.73 -13.21
N LYS A 149 -3.34 23.46 -14.31
CA LYS A 149 -2.40 23.57 -15.43
C LYS A 149 -1.15 24.40 -15.09
N THR A 150 -1.27 25.40 -14.23
CA THR A 150 -0.14 26.26 -13.85
C THR A 150 0.82 25.51 -12.93
N ALA A 151 0.30 24.74 -11.97
CA ALA A 151 1.09 23.95 -11.03
C ALA A 151 1.99 22.93 -11.73
N PHE A 152 1.48 22.17 -12.72
CA PHE A 152 2.27 21.17 -13.45
C PHE A 152 3.40 21.78 -14.31
N LYS A 153 3.19 22.98 -14.85
CA LYS A 153 4.23 23.72 -15.56
C LYS A 153 5.39 24.11 -14.64
N GLU A 154 5.13 24.41 -13.37
CA GLU A 154 6.17 24.77 -12.39
C GLU A 154 7.06 23.58 -12.02
N VAL A 155 6.48 22.38 -11.94
CA VAL A 155 7.21 21.13 -11.63
C VAL A 155 7.85 20.47 -12.85
N GLY A 156 7.47 20.87 -14.07
CA GLY A 156 8.19 20.55 -15.30
C GLY A 156 7.68 19.37 -16.12
N PHE A 157 6.42 18.95 -15.91
CA PHE A 157 5.79 17.87 -16.68
C PHE A 157 4.45 18.30 -17.30
N ASP A 158 4.08 17.65 -18.41
CA ASP A 158 2.84 17.93 -19.16
C ASP A 158 1.85 16.77 -19.01
N PRO A 159 0.81 16.92 -18.18
CA PRO A 159 -0.10 15.82 -17.90
C PRO A 159 -1.04 15.52 -19.07
N VAL A 160 -1.24 14.23 -19.32
CA VAL A 160 -2.32 13.69 -20.15
C VAL A 160 -3.35 13.08 -19.21
N PHE A 161 -4.56 13.63 -19.17
CA PHE A 161 -5.65 13.07 -18.38
C PHE A 161 -6.49 12.13 -19.22
N ILE A 162 -6.75 10.94 -18.71
CA ILE A 162 -7.67 9.97 -19.31
C ILE A 162 -8.58 9.38 -18.24
N ASP A 163 -9.72 8.86 -18.66
CA ASP A 163 -10.65 8.17 -17.78
C ASP A 163 -10.29 6.67 -17.69
N GLY A 164 -9.96 6.19 -16.49
CA GLY A 164 -9.59 4.79 -16.28
C GLY A 164 -10.74 3.78 -16.48
N GLY A 165 -11.97 4.24 -16.68
CA GLY A 165 -13.15 3.39 -16.89
C GLY A 165 -13.43 2.97 -18.34
N TYR A 166 -12.74 3.56 -19.33
CA TYR A 166 -13.12 3.43 -20.75
C TYR A 166 -11.92 3.07 -21.66
N PHE A 167 -11.27 1.92 -21.42
CA PHE A 167 -10.09 1.52 -22.21
C PHE A 167 -10.37 1.45 -23.71
N GLU A 168 -11.47 0.81 -24.10
CA GLU A 168 -11.88 0.64 -25.50
C GLU A 168 -12.01 1.98 -26.26
N TYR A 169 -12.40 3.04 -25.56
CA TYR A 169 -12.45 4.38 -26.12
C TYR A 169 -11.04 4.98 -26.26
N HIS A 170 -10.20 4.80 -25.24
CA HIS A 170 -8.87 5.40 -25.16
C HIS A 170 -7.83 4.75 -26.09
N LYS A 171 -7.93 3.44 -26.37
CA LYS A 171 -6.90 2.70 -27.13
C LYS A 171 -6.56 3.30 -28.49
N HIS A 172 -7.51 3.97 -29.15
CA HIS A 172 -7.28 4.53 -30.50
C HIS A 172 -6.57 5.89 -30.51
N TYR A 173 -6.58 6.63 -29.40
CA TYR A 173 -6.04 8.00 -29.36
C TYR A 173 -5.04 8.26 -28.24
N LEU A 174 -4.92 7.37 -27.25
CA LEU A 174 -4.03 7.52 -26.10
C LEU A 174 -2.58 7.84 -26.53
N LEU A 175 -2.01 7.02 -27.41
CA LEU A 175 -0.64 7.20 -27.87
C LEU A 175 -0.46 8.53 -28.62
N LYS A 176 -1.45 8.96 -29.41
CA LYS A 176 -1.44 10.26 -30.09
C LYS A 176 -1.53 11.42 -29.10
N ALA A 177 -2.34 11.29 -28.05
CA ALA A 177 -2.47 12.31 -27.01
C ALA A 177 -1.16 12.47 -26.22
N ILE A 178 -0.46 11.37 -25.95
CA ILE A 178 0.87 11.37 -25.33
C ILE A 178 1.91 12.01 -26.26
N GLN A 179 1.97 11.56 -27.53
CA GLN A 179 2.90 12.11 -28.53
C GLN A 179 2.67 13.59 -28.82
N GLY A 180 1.43 14.06 -28.74
CA GLY A 180 1.05 15.45 -28.99
C GLY A 180 1.48 16.43 -27.89
N LYS A 181 2.02 15.95 -26.76
CA LYS A 181 2.59 16.82 -25.72
C LYS A 181 3.99 17.26 -26.14
N SER A 182 4.08 18.46 -26.69
CA SER A 182 5.22 19.01 -27.44
C SER A 182 6.47 19.39 -26.61
N ASN A 183 6.45 19.22 -25.28
CA ASN A 183 7.56 19.53 -24.37
C ASN A 183 8.00 18.32 -23.51
N PHE A 184 8.34 17.21 -24.16
CA PHE A 184 9.17 16.05 -23.72
C PHE A 184 9.01 15.35 -22.35
N ASN A 185 8.14 15.80 -21.45
CA ASN A 185 7.91 15.16 -20.15
C ASN A 185 6.43 14.78 -19.96
N PRO A 186 5.85 13.92 -20.82
CA PRO A 186 4.46 13.50 -20.67
C PRO A 186 4.30 12.68 -19.38
N LEU A 187 3.31 13.04 -18.57
CA LEU A 187 2.88 12.27 -17.40
C LEU A 187 1.45 11.80 -17.63
N LEU A 188 1.21 10.49 -17.63
CA LEU A 188 -0.15 9.99 -17.79
C LEU A 188 -0.86 9.99 -16.44
N ILE A 189 -2.04 10.62 -16.38
CA ILE A 189 -2.89 10.64 -15.20
C ILE A 189 -4.19 9.91 -15.56
N ILE A 190 -4.37 8.74 -14.93
CA ILE A 190 -5.57 7.93 -15.10
C ILE A 190 -6.52 8.25 -13.96
N GLU A 191 -7.58 9.00 -14.25
CA GLU A 191 -8.60 9.38 -13.28
C GLU A 191 -9.82 8.45 -13.41
N SER A 192 -10.37 8.00 -12.30
CA SER A 192 -11.67 7.32 -12.31
C SER A 192 -12.51 7.80 -11.14
N LYS A 193 -13.78 8.10 -11.41
CA LYS A 193 -14.77 8.43 -10.38
C LYS A 193 -15.43 7.13 -9.96
N ASP A 194 -15.22 6.73 -8.70
CA ASP A 194 -15.82 5.59 -7.99
C ASP A 194 -16.18 4.34 -8.82
N ARG A 195 -15.35 3.29 -8.68
CA ARG A 195 -15.35 2.02 -9.43
C ARG A 195 -15.13 2.19 -10.95
N GLY A 196 -13.95 2.68 -11.32
CA GLY A 196 -13.38 2.30 -12.61
C GLY A 196 -12.95 0.83 -12.52
N PRO A 197 -13.37 -0.07 -13.43
CA PRO A 197 -13.00 -1.47 -13.32
C PRO A 197 -11.48 -1.57 -13.42
N ILE A 198 -10.84 -2.21 -12.44
CA ILE A 198 -9.38 -2.35 -12.35
C ILE A 198 -8.82 -2.91 -13.66
N GLU A 199 -9.56 -3.80 -14.31
CA GLU A 199 -9.26 -4.37 -15.62
C GLU A 199 -9.18 -3.33 -16.75
N GLN A 200 -10.00 -2.29 -16.74
CA GLN A 200 -9.94 -1.21 -17.73
C GLN A 200 -8.68 -0.38 -17.54
N THR A 201 -8.35 -0.07 -16.28
CA THR A 201 -7.10 0.63 -15.94
C THR A 201 -5.87 -0.21 -16.30
N ARG A 202 -5.86 -1.52 -16.01
CA ARG A 202 -4.80 -2.45 -16.44
C ARG A 202 -4.70 -2.51 -17.96
N GLY A 203 -5.83 -2.57 -18.67
CA GLY A 203 -5.86 -2.56 -20.14
C GLY A 203 -5.19 -1.33 -20.74
N ILE A 204 -5.43 -0.15 -20.17
CA ILE A 204 -4.74 1.09 -20.58
C ILE A 204 -3.21 0.96 -20.40
N ILE A 205 -2.77 0.46 -19.25
CA ILE A 205 -1.33 0.35 -18.95
C ILE A 205 -0.67 -0.71 -19.84
N TYR A 206 -1.33 -1.86 -20.05
CA TYR A 206 -0.83 -2.90 -20.96
C TYR A 206 -0.75 -2.41 -22.40
N HIS A 207 -1.69 -1.59 -22.84
CA HIS A 207 -1.58 -0.94 -24.16
C HIS A 207 -0.35 -0.04 -24.28
N LEU A 208 0.11 0.61 -23.21
CA LEU A 208 1.40 1.32 -23.22
C LEU A 208 2.58 0.35 -23.33
N ILE A 209 2.55 -0.76 -22.58
CA ILE A 209 3.61 -1.78 -22.58
C ILE A 209 3.76 -2.41 -23.97
N GLU A 210 2.66 -2.83 -24.60
CA GLU A 210 2.64 -3.40 -25.96
C GLU A 210 3.23 -2.46 -27.01
N ASN A 211 3.09 -1.16 -26.80
CA ASN A 211 3.57 -0.12 -27.71
C ASN A 211 4.93 0.47 -27.27
N ASN A 212 5.63 -0.18 -26.34
CA ASN A 212 6.93 0.26 -25.79
C ASN A 212 6.91 1.72 -25.29
N ASN A 213 5.75 2.18 -24.79
CA ASN A 213 5.59 3.53 -24.29
C ASN A 213 6.00 3.60 -22.82
N LEU A 214 7.04 4.39 -22.55
CA LEU A 214 7.67 4.54 -21.24
C LEU A 214 7.07 5.67 -20.40
N THR A 215 5.98 6.31 -20.81
CA THR A 215 5.36 7.39 -20.04
C THR A 215 5.00 6.93 -18.61
N PRO A 216 5.48 7.61 -17.56
CA PRO A 216 5.08 7.31 -16.20
C PRO A 216 3.58 7.51 -15.98
N VAL A 217 3.00 6.71 -15.07
CA VAL A 217 1.57 6.63 -14.82
C VAL A 217 1.26 6.97 -13.37
N ILE A 218 0.38 7.95 -13.17
CA ILE A 218 -0.20 8.29 -11.87
C ILE A 218 -1.67 7.90 -11.86
N ILE A 219 -2.08 7.17 -10.82
CA ILE A 219 -3.50 6.83 -10.63
C ILE A 219 -4.16 7.86 -9.75
N LYS A 220 -5.16 8.55 -10.31
CA LYS A 220 -5.98 9.51 -9.59
C LYS A 220 -7.31 8.88 -9.19
N ARG A 221 -7.64 8.96 -7.91
CA ARG A 221 -8.91 8.48 -7.33
C ARG A 221 -9.54 9.58 -6.51
N LYS A 222 -10.85 9.70 -6.65
CA LYS A 222 -11.67 10.60 -5.85
C LYS A 222 -12.74 9.78 -5.15
N TYR A 223 -12.75 9.87 -3.82
CA TYR A 223 -13.70 9.20 -2.95
C TYR A 223 -14.73 10.21 -2.44
N THR A 224 -15.98 9.76 -2.32
CA THR A 224 -17.06 10.60 -1.80
C THR A 224 -17.91 9.89 -0.76
N GLY A 225 -18.21 10.57 0.33
CA GLY A 225 -19.22 10.10 1.30
C GLY A 225 -18.79 8.95 2.21
N LEU A 226 -17.53 8.50 2.17
CA LEU A 226 -17.03 7.36 2.96
C LEU A 226 -16.67 7.73 4.41
N THR A 227 -16.92 6.82 5.35
CA THR A 227 -16.30 6.83 6.69
C THR A 227 -14.79 6.59 6.58
N ASP A 228 -14.04 6.79 7.67
CA ASP A 228 -12.59 6.62 7.65
C ASP A 228 -12.18 5.17 7.33
N ASP A 229 -12.82 4.18 7.96
CA ASP A 229 -12.55 2.77 7.68
C ASP A 229 -12.93 2.37 6.25
N GLU A 230 -14.09 2.81 5.75
CA GLU A 230 -14.49 2.57 4.36
C GLU A 230 -13.52 3.23 3.37
N PHE A 231 -13.06 4.45 3.65
CA PHE A 231 -12.08 5.16 2.84
C PHE A 231 -10.74 4.40 2.80
N ILE A 232 -10.22 3.98 3.95
CA ILE A 232 -8.97 3.21 4.05
C ILE A 232 -9.09 1.94 3.21
N ILE A 233 -10.14 1.15 3.44
CA ILE A 233 -10.34 -0.14 2.79
C ILE A 233 -10.55 0.03 1.29
N LYS A 234 -11.38 0.99 0.86
CA LYS A 234 -11.66 1.24 -0.56
C LYS A 234 -10.44 1.79 -1.31
N ALA A 235 -9.75 2.78 -0.74
CA ALA A 235 -8.55 3.36 -1.35
C ALA A 235 -7.44 2.34 -1.49
N THR A 236 -7.25 1.51 -0.46
CA THR A 236 -6.25 0.44 -0.50
C THR A 236 -6.59 -0.61 -1.55
N SER A 237 -7.85 -1.05 -1.62
CA SER A 237 -8.29 -2.07 -2.59
C SER A 237 -8.12 -1.60 -4.03
N ASP A 238 -8.42 -0.33 -4.31
CA ASP A 238 -8.33 0.26 -5.65
C ASP A 238 -6.89 0.42 -6.17
N LEU A 239 -5.94 0.61 -5.26
CA LEU A 239 -4.57 1.02 -5.61
C LEU A 239 -3.55 -0.11 -5.45
N SER A 240 -3.75 -1.02 -4.48
CA SER A 240 -2.74 -2.04 -4.13
C SER A 240 -2.46 -3.01 -5.27
N ASN A 241 -3.49 -3.39 -6.04
CA ASN A 241 -3.33 -4.26 -7.22
C ASN A 241 -2.30 -3.70 -8.22
N LEU A 242 -2.39 -2.41 -8.55
CA LEU A 242 -1.52 -1.77 -9.55
C LEU A 242 -0.09 -1.54 -9.02
N LEU A 243 0.02 -1.36 -7.71
CA LEU A 243 1.29 -1.17 -7.00
C LEU A 243 2.06 -2.48 -6.85
N ILE A 244 1.38 -3.54 -6.37
CA ILE A 244 1.94 -4.88 -6.22
C ILE A 244 2.40 -5.44 -7.58
N ASP A 245 1.67 -5.16 -8.66
CA ASP A 245 2.09 -5.52 -10.02
C ASP A 245 3.21 -4.62 -10.58
N GLY A 246 3.59 -3.55 -9.88
CA GLY A 246 4.62 -2.59 -10.31
C GLY A 246 4.23 -1.81 -11.58
N LEU A 247 2.94 -1.56 -11.81
CA LEU A 247 2.41 -0.96 -13.04
C LEU A 247 2.42 0.57 -13.05
N ILE A 248 2.51 1.20 -11.87
CA ILE A 248 2.32 2.64 -11.69
C ILE A 248 3.50 3.31 -10.99
N ASP A 249 3.63 4.62 -11.18
CA ASP A 249 4.73 5.44 -10.68
C ASP A 249 4.28 6.42 -9.58
N GLY A 250 3.00 6.40 -9.22
CA GLY A 250 2.48 7.20 -8.12
C GLY A 250 0.96 7.17 -8.00
N ILE A 251 0.49 7.75 -6.90
CA ILE A 251 -0.93 7.81 -6.53
C ILE A 251 -1.35 9.24 -6.25
N TRP A 252 -2.60 9.56 -6.57
CA TRP A 252 -3.23 10.84 -6.28
C TRP A 252 -4.63 10.60 -5.70
N ILE A 253 -4.76 10.81 -4.40
CA ILE A 253 -6.02 10.58 -3.69
C ILE A 253 -6.69 11.91 -3.37
N GLU A 254 -7.99 12.02 -3.67
CA GLU A 254 -8.88 13.06 -3.20
C GLU A 254 -10.04 12.46 -2.41
N SER A 255 -10.44 13.09 -1.31
CA SER A 255 -11.68 12.78 -0.57
C SER A 255 -12.44 14.06 -0.25
N ASP A 256 -13.76 13.97 -0.14
CA ASP A 256 -14.62 15.08 0.30
C ASP A 256 -14.81 15.14 1.83
N LYS A 257 -14.62 14.03 2.53
CA LYS A 257 -14.79 13.91 3.98
C LYS A 257 -13.48 13.91 4.75
N GLN A 258 -12.47 13.16 4.27
CA GLN A 258 -11.20 13.05 4.97
C GLN A 258 -10.35 14.30 4.78
N ASN A 259 -9.68 14.71 5.85
CA ASN A 259 -8.71 15.80 5.80
C ASN A 259 -7.42 15.37 5.08
N MET A 260 -6.58 16.35 4.76
CA MET A 260 -5.34 16.14 4.02
C MET A 260 -4.34 15.23 4.75
N GLU A 261 -4.24 15.35 6.06
CA GLU A 261 -3.34 14.54 6.88
C GLU A 261 -3.70 13.05 6.79
N THR A 262 -4.99 12.72 6.93
CA THR A 262 -5.50 11.36 6.76
C THR A 262 -5.26 10.85 5.34
N ILE A 263 -5.49 11.67 4.31
CA ILE A 263 -5.23 11.29 2.91
C ILE A 263 -3.75 10.94 2.71
N CYS A 264 -2.83 11.75 3.22
CA CYS A 264 -1.39 11.47 3.15
C CYS A 264 -1.03 10.20 3.92
N ARG A 265 -1.50 10.07 5.16
CA ARG A 265 -1.22 8.92 6.02
C ARG A 265 -1.65 7.60 5.37
N VAL A 266 -2.85 7.56 4.81
CA VAL A 266 -3.36 6.41 4.04
C VAL A 266 -2.56 6.20 2.75
N SER A 267 -2.24 7.26 2.00
CA SER A 267 -1.44 7.16 0.76
C SER A 267 -0.08 6.51 1.01
N PHE A 268 0.67 7.01 2.00
CA PHE A 268 1.95 6.43 2.37
C PHE A 268 1.79 5.02 2.96
N GLY A 269 0.77 4.80 3.80
CA GLY A 269 0.44 3.48 4.36
C GLY A 269 0.22 2.42 3.28
N ILE A 270 -0.50 2.76 2.20
CA ILE A 270 -0.68 1.89 1.04
C ILE A 270 0.69 1.56 0.42
N LEU A 271 1.51 2.58 0.09
CA LEU A 271 2.83 2.37 -0.51
C LEU A 271 3.77 1.51 0.35
N GLN A 272 3.69 1.61 1.69
CA GLN A 272 4.50 0.77 2.57
C GLN A 272 3.96 -0.65 2.64
N SER A 273 2.64 -0.83 2.66
CA SER A 273 2.00 -2.14 2.74
C SER A 273 2.15 -2.95 1.45
N THR A 274 2.28 -2.28 0.30
CA THR A 274 2.61 -2.92 -1.00
C THR A 274 4.11 -3.13 -1.20
N GLY A 275 4.95 -2.62 -0.27
CA GLY A 275 6.41 -2.75 -0.33
C GLY A 275 7.11 -1.73 -1.24
N ASP A 276 6.39 -0.77 -1.81
CA ASP A 276 6.91 0.22 -2.76
C ASP A 276 7.72 1.35 -2.10
N ARG A 277 7.39 1.72 -0.86
CA ARG A 277 8.08 2.81 -0.14
C ARG A 277 7.99 2.64 1.38
N SER A 278 9.14 2.65 2.05
CA SER A 278 9.19 2.67 3.53
C SER A 278 9.31 4.10 4.05
N PHE A 279 8.44 4.50 4.98
CA PHE A 279 8.40 5.87 5.52
C PHE A 279 8.43 5.93 7.05
N LYS A 280 8.08 4.84 7.74
CA LYS A 280 8.19 4.66 9.20
C LYS A 280 8.71 3.25 9.51
N THR A 281 8.89 2.93 10.79
CA THR A 281 9.10 1.53 11.20
C THR A 281 7.86 0.71 10.85
N ASP A 282 8.10 -0.45 10.27
CA ASP A 282 7.08 -1.42 9.94
C ASP A 282 6.94 -2.46 11.07
N TYR A 283 5.71 -2.72 11.48
CA TYR A 283 5.41 -3.62 12.59
C TYR A 283 4.64 -4.82 12.11
N ILE A 284 5.22 -6.00 12.34
CA ILE A 284 4.61 -7.29 12.07
C ILE A 284 4.13 -7.84 13.40
N ALA A 285 2.83 -7.78 13.67
CA ALA A 285 2.27 -8.26 14.92
C ALA A 285 1.28 -9.39 14.67
N CYS A 286 1.26 -10.39 15.55
CA CYS A 286 0.21 -11.40 15.51
C CYS A 286 -1.09 -10.82 16.11
N PRO A 287 -2.27 -11.36 15.77
CA PRO A 287 -3.47 -11.07 16.55
C PRO A 287 -3.30 -11.60 17.98
N SER A 288 -4.10 -11.10 18.91
CA SER A 288 -4.19 -11.73 20.23
C SER A 288 -4.88 -13.10 20.08
N CYS A 289 -4.42 -14.13 20.82
CA CYS A 289 -5.09 -15.43 20.84
C CYS A 289 -4.90 -16.12 22.20
N GLY A 290 -5.54 -17.26 22.42
CA GLY A 290 -5.42 -18.02 23.69
C GLY A 290 -4.01 -18.54 24.02
N ARG A 291 -3.04 -18.40 23.11
CA ARG A 291 -1.63 -18.74 23.34
C ARG A 291 -0.79 -17.52 23.74
N THR A 292 -1.33 -16.31 23.63
CA THR A 292 -0.60 -15.07 23.91
C THR A 292 -0.26 -14.99 25.39
N LEU A 293 1.01 -14.71 25.71
CA LEU A 293 1.56 -14.80 27.07
C LEU A 293 1.75 -13.45 27.78
N PHE A 294 1.41 -12.35 27.11
CA PHE A 294 1.54 -10.96 27.58
C PHE A 294 0.51 -10.08 26.87
N ASN A 295 0.28 -8.85 27.33
CA ASN A 295 -0.59 -7.94 26.58
C ASN A 295 0.14 -7.43 25.31
N ILE A 296 -0.19 -8.02 24.17
CA ILE A 296 0.43 -7.70 22.88
C ILE A 296 0.08 -6.28 22.41
N GLN A 297 -1.15 -5.82 22.63
CA GLN A 297 -1.59 -4.49 22.23
C GLN A 297 -0.81 -3.41 22.99
N ASP A 298 -0.73 -3.53 24.32
CA ASP A 298 0.04 -2.60 25.17
C ASP A 298 1.52 -2.59 24.81
N THR A 299 2.07 -3.77 24.55
CA THR A 299 3.50 -3.91 24.21
C THR A 299 3.80 -3.32 22.84
N LEU A 300 2.95 -3.57 21.85
CA LEU A 300 3.07 -2.98 20.52
C LEU A 300 3.02 -1.45 20.62
N ALA A 301 2.09 -0.89 21.39
CA ALA A 301 2.00 0.55 21.62
C ALA A 301 3.28 1.12 22.25
N LYS A 302 3.84 0.45 23.26
CA LYS A 302 5.11 0.85 23.90
C LYS A 302 6.30 0.82 22.93
N ILE A 303 6.39 -0.22 22.09
CA ILE A 303 7.45 -0.33 21.07
C ILE A 303 7.27 0.78 20.03
N LYS A 304 6.04 0.97 19.52
CA LYS A 304 5.71 2.00 18.53
C LYS A 304 6.10 3.40 18.97
N LEU A 305 5.74 3.76 20.21
CA LEU A 305 6.04 5.06 20.80
C LEU A 305 7.54 5.40 20.73
N ARG A 306 8.42 4.39 20.82
CA ARG A 306 9.86 4.58 20.84
C ARG A 306 10.56 4.31 19.52
N THR A 307 9.89 3.72 18.53
CA THR A 307 10.56 3.27 17.29
C THR A 307 9.92 3.79 16.02
N SER A 308 8.72 4.39 16.05
CA SER A 308 7.99 4.84 14.85
C SER A 308 8.80 5.71 13.89
N HIS A 309 9.68 6.56 14.40
CA HIS A 309 10.53 7.48 13.64
C HIS A 309 11.63 6.77 12.81
N LEU A 310 11.97 5.51 13.12
CA LEU A 310 13.07 4.80 12.46
C LEU A 310 12.61 4.28 11.09
N LYS A 311 13.11 4.87 10.01
CA LYS A 311 12.72 4.52 8.63
C LYS A 311 13.41 3.24 8.16
N GLY A 312 12.66 2.36 7.49
CA GLY A 312 13.19 1.11 6.94
C GLY A 312 13.44 -0.01 7.96
N LEU A 313 13.10 0.22 9.23
CA LEU A 313 13.17 -0.79 10.28
C LEU A 313 11.91 -1.68 10.24
N LYS A 314 12.07 -2.97 10.55
CA LYS A 314 10.98 -3.95 10.62
C LYS A 314 11.04 -4.66 11.97
N ILE A 315 9.98 -4.61 12.76
CA ILE A 315 9.94 -5.21 14.09
C ILE A 315 8.77 -6.19 14.17
N GLY A 316 9.07 -7.45 14.47
CA GLY A 316 8.09 -8.47 14.77
C GLY A 316 7.71 -8.49 16.26
N VAL A 317 6.42 -8.49 16.58
CA VAL A 317 5.90 -8.59 17.95
C VAL A 317 4.92 -9.76 18.04
N MET A 318 5.34 -10.84 18.68
CA MET A 318 4.66 -12.13 18.63
C MET A 318 4.25 -12.60 20.03
N GLY A 319 2.97 -12.89 20.18
CA GLY A 319 2.36 -13.28 21.46
C GLY A 319 2.87 -14.61 22.02
N CYS A 320 3.37 -15.51 21.17
CA CYS A 320 3.84 -16.84 21.56
C CYS A 320 4.98 -17.36 20.69
N ILE A 321 5.69 -18.37 21.21
CA ILE A 321 6.84 -19.02 20.55
C ILE A 321 6.44 -19.96 19.39
N VAL A 322 5.16 -20.31 19.27
CA VAL A 322 4.70 -21.37 18.37
C VAL A 322 4.87 -20.97 16.90
N ASN A 323 4.16 -19.92 16.47
CA ASN A 323 4.30 -19.39 15.12
C ASN A 323 5.20 -18.14 15.07
N GLY A 324 5.45 -17.52 16.23
CA GLY A 324 6.13 -16.22 16.31
C GLY A 324 7.44 -16.14 15.52
N PRO A 325 8.42 -17.06 15.74
CA PRO A 325 9.68 -17.03 15.00
C PRO A 325 9.56 -17.16 13.49
N GLY A 326 8.55 -17.89 13.00
CA GLY A 326 8.28 -18.02 11.56
C GLY A 326 7.62 -16.77 10.99
N GLU A 327 6.59 -16.26 11.66
CA GLU A 327 5.83 -15.06 11.23
C GLU A 327 6.71 -13.80 11.18
N MET A 328 7.74 -13.70 12.03
CA MET A 328 8.65 -12.56 12.05
C MET A 328 10.00 -12.81 11.36
N ALA A 329 10.16 -13.90 10.60
CA ALA A 329 11.46 -14.29 10.04
C ALA A 329 12.08 -13.19 9.17
N ASP A 330 11.24 -12.40 8.50
CA ASP A 330 11.63 -11.29 7.62
C ASP A 330 11.76 -9.95 8.36
N ALA A 331 11.55 -9.92 9.68
CA ALA A 331 11.78 -8.74 10.50
C ALA A 331 13.28 -8.53 10.77
N HIS A 332 13.69 -7.29 11.01
CA HIS A 332 15.05 -7.00 11.48
C HIS A 332 15.23 -7.41 12.94
N PHE A 333 14.21 -7.18 13.76
CA PHE A 333 14.18 -7.57 15.17
C PHE A 333 12.86 -8.22 15.54
N GLY A 334 12.91 -9.14 16.48
CA GLY A 334 11.75 -9.88 16.96
C GLY A 334 11.60 -9.79 18.48
N TYR A 335 10.36 -9.62 18.94
CA TYR A 335 9.93 -9.65 20.33
C TYR A 335 8.93 -10.78 20.50
N VAL A 336 9.30 -11.87 21.18
CA VAL A 336 8.48 -13.09 21.23
C VAL A 336 8.17 -13.51 22.66
N GLY A 337 6.90 -13.73 22.96
CA GLY A 337 6.44 -14.36 24.19
C GLY A 337 6.89 -15.82 24.28
N THR A 338 7.71 -16.16 25.28
CA THR A 338 8.27 -17.51 25.47
C THR A 338 7.81 -18.21 26.74
N GLY A 339 7.23 -17.46 27.68
CA GLY A 339 6.64 -17.93 28.92
C GLY A 339 5.86 -16.78 29.57
N SER A 340 5.08 -17.08 30.60
CA SER A 340 4.39 -16.03 31.39
C SER A 340 5.42 -15.04 31.96
N GLY A 341 5.29 -13.75 31.61
CA GLY A 341 6.24 -12.70 31.98
C GLY A 341 7.64 -12.84 31.38
N LYS A 342 7.82 -13.70 30.35
CA LYS A 342 9.12 -14.03 29.75
C LYS A 342 9.13 -13.79 28.25
N ILE A 343 10.05 -12.94 27.83
CA ILE A 343 10.24 -12.54 26.43
C ILE A 343 11.59 -13.06 25.93
N SER A 344 11.67 -13.32 24.63
CA SER A 344 12.93 -13.55 23.94
C SER A 344 13.05 -12.58 22.77
N LEU A 345 14.24 -12.03 22.58
CA LEU A 345 14.56 -11.08 21.53
C LEU A 345 15.39 -11.73 20.44
N TYR A 346 15.07 -11.40 19.20
CA TYR A 346 15.68 -11.96 18.00
C TYR A 346 16.23 -10.83 17.13
N LYS A 347 17.29 -11.15 16.38
CA LYS A 347 17.78 -10.36 15.25
C LYS A 347 17.58 -11.21 14.00
N SER A 348 16.68 -10.80 13.12
CA SER A 348 16.13 -11.68 12.08
C SER A 348 15.64 -12.99 12.69
N ASN A 349 16.05 -14.13 12.16
CA ASN A 349 15.70 -15.45 12.68
C ASN A 349 16.60 -15.96 13.84
N ARG A 350 17.58 -15.16 14.29
CA ARG A 350 18.54 -15.58 15.32
C ARG A 350 18.13 -15.07 16.70
N LEU A 351 18.00 -16.00 17.66
CA LEU A 351 17.81 -15.69 19.08
C LEU A 351 19.04 -14.94 19.65
N VAL A 352 18.82 -13.77 20.25
CA VAL A 352 19.88 -12.94 20.85
C VAL A 352 19.78 -12.90 22.36
N LYS A 353 18.59 -12.66 22.92
CA LYS A 353 18.34 -12.64 24.36
C LYS A 353 17.19 -13.57 24.67
N LYS A 354 17.35 -14.44 25.67
CA LYS A 354 16.37 -15.50 25.99
C LYS A 354 15.77 -15.27 27.38
N ASN A 355 14.46 -15.44 27.50
CA ASN A 355 13.72 -15.43 28.78
C ASN A 355 13.99 -14.19 29.65
N ILE A 356 14.10 -13.02 29.02
CA ILE A 356 14.16 -11.73 29.73
C ILE A 356 12.80 -11.43 30.35
N ASN A 357 12.79 -10.71 31.47
CA ASN A 357 11.52 -10.31 32.08
C ASN A 357 10.82 -9.26 31.21
N GLU A 358 9.50 -9.38 31.08
CA GLU A 358 8.67 -8.52 30.24
C GLU A 358 8.80 -7.03 30.57
N ASP A 359 8.94 -6.68 31.86
CA ASP A 359 9.10 -5.30 32.35
C ASP A 359 10.33 -4.57 31.78
N LYS A 360 11.38 -5.33 31.43
CA LYS A 360 12.62 -4.79 30.85
C LYS A 360 12.75 -5.05 29.36
N ALA A 361 11.85 -5.85 28.78
CA ALA A 361 12.05 -6.41 27.46
C ALA A 361 12.04 -5.36 26.34
N VAL A 362 11.20 -4.32 26.48
CA VAL A 362 11.16 -3.21 25.52
C VAL A 362 12.48 -2.42 25.57
N ASP A 363 13.06 -2.18 26.75
CA ASP A 363 14.35 -1.47 26.90
C ASP A 363 15.51 -2.26 26.32
N GLU A 364 15.50 -3.57 26.52
CA GLU A 364 16.46 -4.49 25.94
C GLU A 364 16.34 -4.55 24.41
N LEU A 365 15.13 -4.44 23.85
CA LEU A 365 14.91 -4.35 22.40
C LEU A 365 15.50 -3.06 21.83
N ILE A 366 15.28 -1.90 22.48
CA ILE A 366 15.85 -0.63 22.02
C ILE A 366 17.37 -0.64 22.10
N SER A 367 17.91 -1.18 23.19
CA SER A 367 19.37 -1.34 23.34
C SER A 367 19.93 -2.22 22.21
N LEU A 368 19.24 -3.31 21.89
CA LEU A 368 19.62 -4.17 20.77
C LEU A 368 19.58 -3.43 19.42
N ILE A 369 18.56 -2.60 19.15
CA ILE A 369 18.49 -1.78 17.93
C ILE A 369 19.68 -0.80 17.85
N LYS A 370 20.01 -0.14 18.97
CA LYS A 370 21.13 0.81 19.09
C LYS A 370 22.48 0.14 18.87
N GLU A 371 22.73 -1.00 19.52
CA GLU A 371 23.95 -1.80 19.38
C GLU A 371 24.20 -2.25 17.93
N ASN A 372 23.14 -2.36 17.13
CA ASN A 372 23.21 -2.76 15.73
C ASN A 372 23.25 -1.58 14.75
N GLY A 373 23.36 -0.34 15.24
CA GLY A 373 23.53 0.86 14.40
C GLY A 373 22.30 1.25 13.57
N LEU A 374 21.12 0.72 13.91
CA LEU A 374 19.85 1.02 13.23
C LEU A 374 19.01 2.07 13.96
N TRP A 375 19.60 2.74 14.96
CA TRP A 375 18.97 3.84 15.69
C TRP A 375 19.33 5.19 15.06
N GLN A 376 18.32 6.02 14.85
CA GLN A 376 18.45 7.41 14.41
C GLN A 376 17.77 8.26 15.49
N GLU A 377 18.41 9.32 15.97
CA GLU A 377 17.78 10.23 16.93
C GLU A 377 16.60 10.97 16.27
N GLN A 378 15.57 11.28 17.07
CA GLN A 378 14.35 11.96 16.64
C GLN A 378 14.56 13.42 16.22
#